data_AF-A0A2K4FYS9-F1
#
_entry.id   AF-A0A2K4FYS9-F1
#
_cell.length_a   1.000
_cell.length_b   1.000
_cell.length_c   1.000
_cell.angle_alpha   90.00
_cell.angle_beta   90.00
_cell.angle_gamma   90.00
#
_symmetry.space_group_name_H-M   'P 1'
#
loop_
_entity.id
_entity.type
_entity.pdbx_description
1 polymer ?
#
loop_
_entity_poly.entity_id
_entity_poly.type
_entity_poly.pdbx_seq_one_letter_code
_entity_poly.pdbx_strand_id
1 'polypeptide(L)'
;MRISTSQFYESTAANYQKNFAKVVKTSEEASSLVRVNTAADDPVGASRLLQLGNQASMLSQYETNVTTIKATLGTTEAVMTSIGNVLQRAKELAVSAGNAAYTDADRKAVASELGSIEDQLLSLMNTKDENGKYIFSGSKGDVVPFTRNGDGTYSYNGDQVTLDLPIGDTMSMATNSTGWEVFQQAVNTSRTQVTMTAPAVDDGRVVLTNGQVSSSVTYNSQFRSGEPYTVEFVSGTQLKITDSGGNDVTAEASKGGVIEPSNQIGQTVSFRGVDLTLNVNLQAGDVAGTVLPGHTFTLAAKPDSFTPARSPGNSTATQITGSAITDPTAYHASFPTGAAVLKFTSATDFDLYAAPLTADSKPVSSGTLAGNVATASGVSFTLNGAPAANDQFSIAVNTHETQNILDTVNQLRTALSTPADGDNIAIQKLNASLASAIGNLASGTDQLTSALSSVGGRGQSLDTQSDTNQSFVLANSQTQSAIRDSDPAEVMTRLTLQQTMLQASQLAFSKITQLGLFNKI
;
A
#
# COMPACT_ATOMS: atom_id res chain seq x y z
N MET A 1 81.55 29.77 -24.27
CA MET A 1 81.74 28.90 -23.09
C MET A 1 82.34 27.57 -23.56
N ARG A 2 83.47 27.14 -23.00
CA ARG A 2 84.04 25.79 -23.23
C ARG A 2 83.39 24.85 -22.21
N ILE A 3 82.65 23.84 -22.68
CA ILE A 3 82.12 22.77 -21.83
C ILE A 3 83.30 21.88 -21.45
N SER A 4 83.49 21.54 -20.16
CA SER A 4 84.56 20.61 -19.75
C SER A 4 84.25 19.19 -20.23
N THR A 5 85.29 18.41 -20.50
CA THR A 5 85.16 16.99 -20.89
C THR A 5 84.34 16.17 -19.88
N SER A 6 84.36 16.54 -18.60
CA SER A 6 83.52 15.93 -17.55
C SER A 6 82.03 16.28 -17.67
N GLN A 7 81.69 17.55 -17.87
CA GLN A 7 80.30 17.99 -18.08
C GLN A 7 79.70 17.43 -19.38
N PHE A 8 80.53 17.23 -20.41
CA PHE A 8 80.11 16.61 -21.66
C PHE A 8 79.83 15.11 -21.49
N TYR A 9 80.63 14.42 -20.68
CA TYR A 9 80.43 13.01 -20.35
C TYR A 9 79.19 12.79 -19.48
N GLU A 10 79.00 13.62 -18.45
CA GLU A 10 77.81 13.61 -17.59
C GLU A 10 76.54 13.91 -18.37
N SER A 11 76.55 14.91 -19.26
CA SER A 11 75.37 15.20 -20.09
C SER A 11 75.05 14.06 -21.07
N THR A 12 76.06 13.41 -21.65
CA THR A 12 75.85 12.26 -22.55
C THR A 12 75.36 11.02 -21.79
N ALA A 13 75.90 10.74 -20.61
CA ALA A 13 75.46 9.65 -19.74
C ALA A 13 74.02 9.88 -19.22
N ALA A 14 73.69 11.11 -18.81
CA ALA A 14 72.34 11.49 -18.41
C ALA A 14 71.35 11.36 -19.58
N ASN A 15 71.75 11.71 -20.81
CA ASN A 15 70.94 11.52 -22.00
C ASN A 15 70.73 10.04 -22.35
N TYR A 16 71.76 9.20 -22.20
CA TYR A 16 71.64 7.75 -22.36
C TYR A 16 70.67 7.15 -21.35
N GLN A 17 70.81 7.48 -20.07
CA GLN A 17 69.91 7.01 -19.01
C GLN A 17 68.46 7.47 -19.25
N LYS A 18 68.25 8.72 -19.69
CA LYS A 18 66.93 9.24 -20.08
C LYS A 18 66.34 8.47 -21.27
N ASN A 19 67.13 8.18 -22.29
CA ASN A 19 66.66 7.42 -23.47
C ASN A 19 66.38 5.96 -23.13
N PHE A 20 67.19 5.33 -22.28
CA PHE A 20 66.97 3.97 -21.79
C PHE A 20 65.66 3.90 -20.98
N ALA A 21 65.45 4.83 -20.05
CA ALA A 21 64.21 4.90 -19.27
C ALA A 21 62.96 5.09 -20.16
N LYS A 22 63.06 5.89 -21.24
CA LYS A 22 61.97 6.05 -22.21
C LYS A 22 61.65 4.75 -22.97
N VAL A 23 62.69 4.01 -23.40
CA VAL A 23 62.51 2.72 -24.08
C VAL A 23 61.86 1.70 -23.15
N VAL A 24 62.30 1.61 -21.89
CA VAL A 24 61.68 0.71 -20.90
C VAL A 24 60.20 1.06 -20.71
N LYS A 25 59.89 2.35 -20.46
CA LYS A 25 58.51 2.80 -20.28
C LYS A 25 57.63 2.51 -21.51
N THR A 26 58.09 2.85 -22.71
CA THR A 26 57.32 2.59 -23.94
C THR A 26 57.21 1.10 -24.24
N SER A 27 58.19 0.28 -23.81
CA SER A 27 58.11 -1.18 -23.90
C SER A 27 57.07 -1.75 -22.94
N GLU A 28 56.95 -1.20 -21.73
CA GLU A 28 55.90 -1.56 -20.76
C GLU A 28 54.51 -1.14 -21.28
N GLU A 29 54.38 0.05 -21.85
CA GLU A 29 53.17 0.52 -22.52
C GLU A 29 52.82 -0.34 -23.73
N ALA A 30 53.79 -0.74 -24.56
CA ALA A 30 53.58 -1.64 -25.70
C ALA A 30 53.07 -3.02 -25.27
N SER A 31 53.57 -3.52 -24.14
CA SER A 31 53.16 -4.83 -23.61
C SER A 31 51.81 -4.79 -22.91
N SER A 32 51.49 -3.69 -22.21
CA SER A 32 50.25 -3.55 -21.42
C SER A 32 49.11 -2.91 -22.22
N LEU A 33 49.43 -2.19 -23.29
CA LEU A 33 48.54 -1.30 -24.04
C LEU A 33 47.86 -0.21 -23.18
N VAL A 34 48.44 0.13 -22.03
CA VAL A 34 47.92 1.14 -21.10
C VAL A 34 48.92 2.31 -21.02
N ARG A 35 48.47 3.48 -21.47
CA ARG A 35 49.26 4.73 -21.47
C ARG A 35 49.26 5.40 -20.10
N VAL A 36 48.13 5.33 -19.39
CA VAL A 36 47.96 5.95 -18.07
C VAL A 36 47.88 4.85 -17.01
N ASN A 37 49.05 4.42 -16.52
CA ASN A 37 49.15 3.37 -15.51
C ASN A 37 49.28 3.95 -14.09
N THR A 38 49.98 5.07 -13.94
CA THR A 38 50.18 5.79 -12.68
C THR A 38 49.83 7.28 -12.82
N ALA A 39 49.58 7.95 -11.69
CA ALA A 39 49.33 9.40 -11.69
C ALA A 39 50.52 10.24 -12.18
N ALA A 40 51.73 9.67 -12.21
CA ALA A 40 52.92 10.32 -12.76
C ALA A 40 52.95 10.29 -14.31
N ASP A 41 52.17 9.41 -14.95
CA ASP A 41 52.12 9.28 -16.41
C ASP A 41 51.27 10.38 -17.05
N ASP A 42 50.09 10.63 -16.48
CA ASP A 42 49.20 11.74 -16.82
C ASP A 42 48.35 12.11 -15.59
N PRO A 43 48.70 13.17 -14.84
CA PRO A 43 47.95 13.55 -13.64
C PRO A 43 46.52 14.03 -13.93
N VAL A 44 46.26 14.60 -15.12
CA VAL A 44 44.92 15.06 -15.51
C VAL A 44 44.06 13.87 -15.94
N GLY A 45 44.62 13.00 -16.79
CA GLY A 45 44.00 11.74 -17.20
C GLY A 45 43.70 10.83 -16.02
N ALA A 46 44.65 10.68 -15.09
CA ALA A 46 44.47 9.90 -13.86
C ALA A 46 43.34 10.46 -12.97
N SER A 47 43.28 11.79 -12.77
CA SER A 47 42.17 12.40 -12.02
C SER A 47 40.82 12.16 -12.68
N ARG A 48 40.75 12.22 -14.02
CA ARG A 48 39.51 11.96 -14.75
C ARG A 48 39.12 10.48 -14.69
N LEU A 49 40.07 9.56 -14.81
CA LEU A 49 39.85 8.13 -14.65
C LEU A 49 39.33 7.78 -13.25
N LEU A 50 39.82 8.45 -12.20
CA LEU A 50 39.28 8.28 -10.84
C LEU A 50 37.81 8.71 -10.74
N GLN A 51 37.45 9.86 -11.33
CA GLN A 51 36.05 10.32 -11.38
C GLN A 51 35.17 9.32 -12.15
N LEU A 52 35.64 8.83 -13.29
CA LEU A 52 34.93 7.84 -14.10
C LEU A 52 34.81 6.50 -13.36
N GLY A 53 35.83 6.10 -12.59
CA GLY A 53 35.82 4.92 -11.74
C GLY A 53 34.75 5.02 -10.64
N ASN A 54 34.68 6.16 -9.95
CA ASN A 54 33.61 6.42 -8.97
C ASN A 54 32.22 6.37 -9.62
N GLN A 55 32.06 6.96 -10.80
CA GLN A 55 30.81 6.90 -11.55
C GLN A 55 30.45 5.45 -11.94
N ALA A 56 31.43 4.65 -12.36
CA ALA A 56 31.22 3.23 -12.69
C ALA A 56 30.76 2.42 -11.46
N SER A 57 31.34 2.67 -10.28
CA SER A 57 30.88 2.05 -9.02
C SER A 57 29.44 2.44 -8.68
N MET A 58 29.07 3.71 -8.86
CA MET A 58 27.69 4.16 -8.65
C MET A 58 26.71 3.50 -9.62
N LEU A 59 27.05 3.44 -10.92
CA LEU A 59 26.23 2.76 -11.93
C LEU A 59 26.05 1.26 -11.61
N SER A 60 27.11 0.59 -11.13
CA SER A 60 27.02 -0.80 -10.69
C SER A 60 26.08 -0.98 -9.49
N GLN A 61 26.08 -0.02 -8.55
CA GLN A 61 25.14 -0.04 -7.42
C GLN A 61 23.70 0.16 -7.91
N TYR A 62 23.47 1.06 -8.86
CA TYR A 62 22.15 1.28 -9.44
C TYR A 62 21.62 0.04 -10.16
N GLU A 63 22.43 -0.65 -10.96
CA GLU A 63 22.04 -1.91 -11.61
C GLU A 63 21.73 -3.02 -10.59
N THR A 64 22.50 -3.09 -9.50
CA THR A 64 22.23 -4.03 -8.39
C THR A 64 20.88 -3.72 -7.75
N ASN A 65 20.62 -2.44 -7.45
CA ASN A 65 19.35 -2.00 -6.87
C ASN A 65 18.18 -2.30 -7.81
N VAL A 66 18.29 -1.98 -9.11
CA VAL A 66 17.27 -2.29 -10.12
C VAL A 66 16.95 -3.78 -10.14
N THR A 67 17.98 -4.64 -10.11
CA THR A 67 17.82 -6.10 -10.08
C THR A 67 17.08 -6.57 -8.83
N THR A 68 17.47 -6.06 -7.65
CA THR A 68 16.80 -6.38 -6.38
C THR A 68 15.34 -5.94 -6.37
N ILE A 69 15.04 -4.73 -6.88
CA ILE A 69 13.67 -4.22 -6.94
C ILE A 69 12.85 -5.08 -7.90
N LYS A 70 13.35 -5.38 -9.11
CA LYS A 70 12.65 -6.25 -10.07
C LYS A 70 12.30 -7.62 -9.48
N ALA A 71 13.25 -8.25 -8.79
CA ALA A 71 12.99 -9.53 -8.13
C ALA A 71 11.88 -9.42 -7.08
N THR A 72 11.94 -8.41 -6.22
CA THR A 72 10.96 -8.17 -5.15
C THR A 72 9.56 -7.86 -5.71
N LEU A 73 9.50 -7.01 -6.74
CA LEU A 73 8.25 -6.67 -7.43
C LEU A 73 7.65 -7.88 -8.13
N GLY A 74 8.47 -8.73 -8.77
CA GLY A 74 8.01 -9.96 -9.40
C GLY A 74 7.39 -10.96 -8.40
N THR A 75 8.02 -11.16 -7.24
CA THR A 75 7.41 -11.96 -6.16
C THR A 75 6.11 -11.35 -5.68
N THR A 76 6.07 -10.04 -5.47
CA THR A 76 4.88 -9.31 -5.03
C THR A 76 3.73 -9.45 -6.02
N GLU A 77 4.00 -9.29 -7.32
CA GLU A 77 3.05 -9.45 -8.41
C GLU A 77 2.47 -10.88 -8.47
N ALA A 78 3.32 -11.90 -8.32
CA ALA A 78 2.89 -13.29 -8.33
C ALA A 78 1.94 -13.62 -7.14
N VAL A 79 2.25 -13.08 -5.95
CA VAL A 79 1.39 -13.23 -4.76
C VAL A 79 0.07 -12.49 -4.95
N MET A 80 0.10 -11.24 -5.43
CA MET A 80 -1.11 -10.47 -5.73
C MET A 80 -1.99 -11.17 -6.77
N THR A 81 -1.39 -11.72 -7.84
CA THR A 81 -2.12 -12.50 -8.86
C THR A 81 -2.79 -13.73 -8.24
N SER A 82 -2.10 -14.43 -7.35
CA SER A 82 -2.65 -15.57 -6.62
C SER A 82 -3.83 -15.18 -5.74
N ILE A 83 -3.73 -14.04 -5.03
CA ILE A 83 -4.83 -13.48 -4.25
C ILE A 83 -6.02 -13.15 -5.15
N GLY A 84 -5.80 -12.57 -6.32
CA GLY A 84 -6.85 -12.25 -7.30
C GLY A 84 -7.63 -13.50 -7.73
N ASN A 85 -6.95 -14.61 -8.00
CA ASN A 85 -7.59 -15.89 -8.34
C ASN A 85 -8.44 -16.43 -7.17
N VAL A 86 -7.97 -16.29 -5.94
CA VAL A 86 -8.70 -16.72 -4.74
C VAL A 86 -9.94 -15.85 -4.50
N LEU A 87 -9.84 -14.54 -4.71
CA LEU A 87 -10.99 -13.61 -4.63
C LEU A 87 -12.03 -13.89 -5.73
N GLN A 88 -11.58 -14.24 -6.93
CA GLN A 88 -12.47 -14.66 -8.01
C GLN A 88 -13.26 -15.91 -7.62
N ARG A 89 -12.62 -16.89 -6.97
CA ARG A 89 -13.32 -18.06 -6.42
C ARG A 89 -14.32 -17.69 -5.33
N ALA A 90 -13.96 -16.81 -4.39
CA ALA A 90 -14.89 -16.32 -3.38
C ALA A 90 -16.13 -15.65 -4.01
N LYS A 91 -15.92 -14.87 -5.08
CA LYS A 91 -17.02 -14.22 -5.82
C LYS A 91 -17.93 -15.23 -6.52
N GLU A 92 -17.38 -16.28 -7.13
CA GLU A 92 -18.17 -17.38 -7.71
C GLU A 92 -19.05 -18.07 -6.66
N LEU A 93 -18.50 -18.34 -5.48
CA LEU A 93 -19.22 -18.92 -4.36
C LEU A 93 -20.30 -17.99 -3.80
N ALA A 94 -20.02 -16.68 -3.72
CA ALA A 94 -21.01 -15.69 -3.30
C ALA A 94 -22.19 -15.64 -4.28
N VAL A 95 -21.91 -15.66 -5.59
CA VAL A 95 -22.95 -15.67 -6.63
C VAL A 95 -23.74 -16.97 -6.62
N SER A 96 -23.08 -18.13 -6.46
CA SER A 96 -23.77 -19.43 -6.43
C SER A 96 -24.66 -19.57 -5.20
N ALA A 97 -24.23 -19.06 -4.04
CA ALA A 97 -25.00 -19.09 -2.81
C ALA A 97 -26.27 -18.21 -2.83
N GLY A 98 -26.37 -17.28 -3.79
CA GLY A 98 -27.59 -16.52 -4.06
C GLY A 98 -28.67 -17.31 -4.81
N ASN A 99 -28.42 -18.58 -5.15
CA ASN A 99 -29.41 -19.43 -5.78
C ASN A 99 -30.56 -19.75 -4.81
N ALA A 100 -31.79 -19.35 -5.17
CA ALA A 100 -32.98 -19.55 -4.35
C ALA A 100 -33.33 -21.03 -4.05
N ALA A 101 -32.79 -21.98 -4.82
CA ALA A 101 -32.98 -23.41 -4.58
C ALA A 101 -32.03 -24.00 -3.53
N TYR A 102 -31.03 -23.24 -3.07
CA TYR A 102 -30.09 -23.73 -2.05
C TYR A 102 -30.80 -23.85 -0.70
N THR A 103 -30.49 -24.92 0.01
CA THR A 103 -30.87 -25.10 1.43
C THR A 103 -29.83 -24.49 2.35
N ASP A 104 -30.16 -24.38 3.65
CA ASP A 104 -29.21 -24.00 4.69
C ASP A 104 -28.01 -24.97 4.74
N ALA A 105 -28.22 -26.25 4.43
CA ALA A 105 -27.14 -27.23 4.36
C ALA A 105 -26.18 -26.94 3.19
N ASP A 106 -26.72 -26.59 2.01
CA ASP A 106 -25.91 -26.23 0.84
C ASP A 106 -25.10 -24.95 1.10
N ARG A 107 -25.75 -23.93 1.68
CA ARG A 107 -25.09 -22.67 2.04
C ARG A 107 -23.99 -22.87 3.08
N LYS A 108 -24.20 -23.76 4.04
CA LYS A 108 -23.16 -24.12 5.03
C LYS A 108 -21.97 -24.84 4.40
N ALA A 109 -22.19 -25.65 3.36
CA ALA A 109 -21.09 -26.23 2.59
C ALA A 109 -20.27 -25.15 1.86
N VAL A 110 -20.94 -24.17 1.24
CA VAL A 110 -20.27 -23.00 0.65
C VAL A 110 -19.51 -22.19 1.70
N ALA A 111 -20.10 -21.99 2.89
CA ALA A 111 -19.43 -21.32 4.00
C ALA A 111 -18.15 -22.04 4.44
N SER A 112 -18.15 -23.39 4.42
CA SER A 112 -16.94 -24.17 4.70
C SER A 112 -15.85 -23.94 3.65
N GLU A 113 -16.20 -23.85 2.37
CA GLU A 113 -15.24 -23.55 1.30
C GLU A 113 -14.71 -22.12 1.41
N LEU A 114 -15.55 -21.15 1.76
CA LEU A 114 -15.13 -19.79 2.06
C LEU A 114 -14.18 -19.71 3.25
N GLY A 115 -14.32 -20.59 4.25
CA GLY A 115 -13.36 -20.71 5.35
C GLY A 115 -11.97 -21.11 4.86
N SER A 116 -11.87 -22.08 3.96
CA SER A 116 -10.60 -22.45 3.33
C SER A 116 -10.01 -21.31 2.49
N ILE A 117 -10.86 -20.54 1.81
CA ILE A 117 -10.46 -19.34 1.07
C ILE A 117 -9.94 -18.25 2.02
N GLU A 118 -10.62 -18.01 3.14
CA GLU A 118 -10.22 -17.07 4.19
C GLU A 118 -8.80 -17.43 4.71
N ASP A 119 -8.55 -18.71 5.00
CA ASP A 119 -7.23 -19.20 5.43
C ASP A 119 -6.15 -19.04 4.34
N GLN A 120 -6.49 -19.35 3.08
CA GLN A 120 -5.57 -19.20 1.96
C GLN A 120 -5.21 -17.72 1.71
N LEU A 121 -6.20 -16.82 1.75
CA LEU A 121 -5.98 -15.38 1.64
C LEU A 121 -5.07 -14.88 2.77
N LEU A 122 -5.37 -15.27 4.01
CA LEU A 122 -4.55 -14.88 5.16
C LEU A 122 -3.09 -15.35 5.01
N SER A 123 -2.88 -16.57 4.51
CA SER A 123 -1.54 -17.08 4.24
C SER A 123 -0.81 -16.27 3.16
N LEU A 124 -1.50 -15.94 2.05
CA LEU A 124 -0.91 -15.16 0.95
C LEU A 124 -0.60 -13.72 1.37
N MET A 125 -1.50 -13.09 2.12
CA MET A 125 -1.31 -11.73 2.64
C MET A 125 -0.21 -11.65 3.71
N ASN A 126 0.17 -12.80 4.29
CA ASN A 126 1.30 -12.96 5.20
C ASN A 126 2.51 -13.67 4.53
N THR A 127 2.66 -13.56 3.21
CA THR A 127 3.80 -14.15 2.50
C THR A 127 5.13 -13.53 2.96
N LYS A 128 6.16 -14.37 3.02
CA LYS A 128 7.54 -13.98 3.31
C LYS A 128 8.41 -14.03 2.06
N ASP A 129 9.41 -13.17 2.01
CA ASP A 129 10.50 -13.21 1.03
C ASP A 129 11.52 -14.31 1.36
N GLU A 130 12.54 -14.43 0.51
CA GLU A 130 13.65 -15.38 0.67
C GLU A 130 14.47 -15.16 1.95
N ASN A 131 14.43 -13.95 2.52
CA ASN A 131 15.10 -13.56 3.75
C ASN A 131 14.23 -13.79 5.00
N GLY A 132 13.01 -14.33 4.82
CA GLY A 132 12.05 -14.58 5.90
C GLY A 132 11.30 -13.34 6.38
N LYS A 133 11.40 -12.21 5.67
CA LYS A 133 10.69 -10.95 5.96
C LYS A 133 9.33 -10.94 5.28
N TYR A 134 8.32 -10.40 5.95
CA TYR A 134 6.98 -10.26 5.37
C TYR A 134 6.97 -9.18 4.28
N ILE A 135 6.43 -9.51 3.11
CA ILE A 135 6.49 -8.60 1.95
C ILE A 135 5.50 -7.44 2.03
N PHE A 136 4.42 -7.60 2.81
CA PHE A 136 3.34 -6.62 2.96
C PHE A 136 3.36 -5.86 4.29
N SER A 137 4.41 -5.99 5.12
CA SER A 137 4.48 -5.33 6.43
C SER A 137 5.03 -3.88 6.41
N GLY A 138 5.38 -3.36 5.23
CA GLY A 138 6.07 -2.07 5.12
C GLY A 138 7.51 -2.18 5.66
N SER A 139 7.96 -1.23 6.48
CA SER A 139 9.30 -1.27 7.09
C SER A 139 9.45 -2.35 8.18
N LYS A 140 8.34 -2.85 8.73
CA LYS A 140 8.30 -3.85 9.81
C LYS A 140 8.40 -5.29 9.31
N GLY A 141 9.43 -5.62 8.53
CA GLY A 141 9.62 -6.94 7.90
C GLY A 141 9.50 -8.17 8.82
N ASP A 142 9.66 -8.02 10.14
CA ASP A 142 9.57 -9.11 11.12
C ASP A 142 8.19 -9.25 11.79
N VAL A 143 7.26 -8.33 11.49
CA VAL A 143 5.92 -8.30 12.09
C VAL A 143 4.91 -8.95 11.13
N VAL A 144 4.11 -9.89 11.65
CA VAL A 144 3.03 -10.53 10.90
C VAL A 144 2.03 -9.46 10.42
N PRO A 145 1.87 -9.23 9.11
CA PRO A 145 1.05 -8.15 8.59
C PRO A 145 -0.42 -8.25 9.01
N PHE A 146 -1.05 -9.43 8.89
CA PHE A 146 -2.48 -9.63 9.16
C PHE A 146 -2.71 -10.67 10.25
N THR A 147 -3.53 -10.32 11.22
CA THR A 147 -3.93 -11.21 12.32
C THR A 147 -5.43 -11.21 12.51
N ARG A 148 -5.99 -12.39 12.82
CA ARG A 148 -7.41 -12.56 13.16
C ARG A 148 -7.64 -12.20 14.63
N ASN A 149 -8.63 -11.36 14.87
CA ASN A 149 -9.06 -10.92 16.20
C ASN A 149 -10.03 -11.94 16.84
N GLY A 150 -10.27 -11.79 18.15
CA GLY A 150 -11.18 -12.67 18.89
C GLY A 150 -12.64 -12.59 18.43
N ASP A 151 -13.04 -11.47 17.84
CA ASP A 151 -14.37 -11.24 17.24
C ASP A 151 -14.47 -11.77 15.80
N GLY A 152 -13.38 -12.29 15.23
CA GLY A 152 -13.31 -12.81 13.87
C GLY A 152 -12.95 -11.77 12.80
N THR A 153 -12.77 -10.49 13.15
CA THR A 153 -12.27 -9.44 12.24
C THR A 153 -10.75 -9.53 12.06
N TYR A 154 -10.21 -8.77 11.11
CA TYR A 154 -8.78 -8.75 10.81
C TYR A 154 -8.13 -7.39 11.06
N SER A 155 -6.92 -7.43 11.61
CA SER A 155 -6.10 -6.23 11.86
C SER A 155 -4.81 -6.26 11.07
N TYR A 156 -4.43 -5.09 10.55
CA TYR A 156 -3.15 -4.86 9.90
C TYR A 156 -2.13 -4.30 10.91
N ASN A 157 -1.02 -5.01 11.11
CA ASN A 157 0.03 -4.69 12.10
C ASN A 157 1.31 -4.12 11.46
N GLY A 158 1.35 -4.01 10.14
CA GLY A 158 2.46 -3.38 9.41
C GLY A 158 2.46 -1.86 9.53
N ASP A 159 3.20 -1.20 8.64
CA ASP A 159 3.16 0.25 8.47
C ASP A 159 3.01 0.64 7.00
N GLN A 160 2.86 1.95 6.76
CA GLN A 160 2.67 2.52 5.43
C GLN A 160 4.00 2.98 4.79
N VAL A 161 5.14 2.56 5.34
CA VAL A 161 6.46 3.03 4.90
C VAL A 161 6.88 2.30 3.62
N THR A 162 7.16 3.09 2.59
CA THR A 162 7.83 2.62 1.38
C THR A 162 9.34 2.59 1.60
N LEU A 163 9.99 1.55 1.10
CA LEU A 163 11.44 1.39 1.14
C LEU A 163 11.99 1.77 -0.23
N ASP A 164 12.64 2.93 -0.34
CA ASP A 164 13.14 3.43 -1.61
C ASP A 164 14.62 3.10 -1.81
N LEU A 165 14.98 2.61 -3.00
CA LEU A 165 16.38 2.44 -3.41
C LEU A 165 16.71 3.35 -4.59
N PRO A 166 17.92 3.97 -4.61
CA PRO A 166 18.34 4.78 -5.74
C PRO A 166 18.62 3.90 -6.95
N ILE A 167 18.05 4.26 -8.11
CA ILE A 167 18.21 3.55 -9.39
C ILE A 167 18.90 4.40 -10.45
N GLY A 168 19.17 5.66 -10.12
CA GLY A 168 19.87 6.64 -10.93
C GLY A 168 20.32 7.82 -10.05
N ASP A 169 20.95 8.82 -10.65
CA ASP A 169 21.51 9.98 -9.93
C ASP A 169 20.45 10.82 -9.19
N THR A 170 19.24 10.91 -9.76
CA THR A 170 18.13 11.72 -9.22
C THR A 170 16.83 10.93 -9.05
N MET A 171 16.88 9.61 -9.23
CA MET A 171 15.70 8.74 -9.22
C MET A 171 15.86 7.62 -8.20
N SER A 172 14.83 7.45 -7.38
CA SER A 172 14.65 6.29 -6.49
C SER A 172 13.35 5.58 -6.82
N MET A 173 13.27 4.32 -6.44
CA MET A 173 12.07 3.50 -6.64
C MET A 173 11.75 2.71 -5.38
N ALA A 174 10.47 2.67 -5.04
CA ALA A 174 9.96 1.88 -3.94
C ALA A 174 10.11 0.38 -4.25
N THR A 175 10.74 -0.34 -3.34
CA THR A 175 11.02 -1.78 -3.45
C THR A 175 9.83 -2.64 -3.05
N ASN A 176 8.95 -2.11 -2.20
CA ASN A 176 7.83 -2.83 -1.60
C ASN A 176 6.48 -2.22 -1.96
N SER A 177 5.42 -3.01 -1.76
CA SER A 177 4.04 -2.56 -1.68
C SER A 177 3.51 -2.88 -0.29
N THR A 178 2.85 -1.93 0.37
CA THR A 178 2.41 -2.13 1.76
C THR A 178 1.06 -2.84 1.81
N GLY A 179 0.82 -3.70 2.80
CA GLY A 179 -0.49 -4.33 2.99
C GLY A 179 -1.61 -3.32 3.22
N TRP A 180 -1.28 -2.14 3.75
CA TRP A 180 -2.21 -1.00 3.82
C TRP A 180 -2.66 -0.56 2.43
N GLU A 181 -1.71 -0.21 1.55
CA GLU A 181 -1.99 0.21 0.17
C GLU A 181 -2.80 -0.86 -0.58
N VAL A 182 -2.40 -2.13 -0.46
CA VAL A 182 -2.95 -3.19 -1.30
C VAL A 182 -4.30 -3.69 -0.81
N PHE A 183 -4.50 -3.81 0.51
CA PHE A 183 -5.64 -4.56 1.06
C PHE A 183 -6.56 -3.75 1.98
N GLN A 184 -6.12 -2.60 2.50
CA GLN A 184 -6.91 -1.81 3.47
C GLN A 184 -7.67 -0.64 2.82
N GLN A 185 -7.38 -0.32 1.56
CA GLN A 185 -7.95 0.84 0.86
C GLN A 185 -9.15 0.51 -0.04
N ALA A 186 -9.58 -0.76 -0.08
CA ALA A 186 -10.77 -1.14 -0.83
C ALA A 186 -12.01 -0.42 -0.28
N VAL A 187 -12.76 0.24 -1.15
CA VAL A 187 -13.93 1.03 -0.78
C VAL A 187 -15.02 0.08 -0.29
N ASN A 188 -15.57 0.37 0.88
CA ASN A 188 -16.74 -0.34 1.35
C ASN A 188 -17.99 0.18 0.62
N THR A 189 -18.77 -0.73 0.03
CA THR A 189 -20.05 -0.43 -0.62
C THR A 189 -21.21 -0.42 0.37
N SER A 190 -21.06 -0.98 1.57
CA SER A 190 -22.10 -1.06 2.60
C SER A 190 -21.90 0.01 3.68
N ARG A 191 -22.08 1.27 3.27
CA ARG A 191 -21.86 2.47 4.08
C ARG A 191 -23.14 3.14 4.57
N THR A 192 -24.29 2.54 4.30
CA THR A 192 -25.59 3.06 4.69
C THR A 192 -26.29 2.11 5.66
N GLN A 193 -27.23 2.65 6.41
CA GLN A 193 -28.08 1.93 7.32
C GLN A 193 -29.53 2.39 7.12
N VAL A 194 -30.43 1.42 7.13
CA VAL A 194 -31.87 1.65 7.15
C VAL A 194 -32.44 1.12 8.45
N THR A 195 -33.29 1.90 9.09
CA THR A 195 -34.01 1.50 10.31
C THR A 195 -35.48 1.82 10.14
N MET A 196 -36.35 0.84 10.36
CA MET A 196 -37.79 1.08 10.31
C MET A 196 -38.23 1.90 11.54
N THR A 197 -39.03 2.94 11.31
CA THR A 197 -39.57 3.82 12.35
C THR A 197 -41.08 3.66 12.52
N ALA A 198 -41.79 3.23 11.49
CA ALA A 198 -43.20 2.84 11.58
C ALA A 198 -43.47 1.63 10.66
N PRO A 199 -44.35 0.69 11.06
CA PRO A 199 -44.99 0.59 12.37
C PRO A 199 -43.99 0.38 13.52
N ALA A 200 -44.37 0.67 14.77
CA ALA A 200 -43.45 0.59 15.91
C ALA A 200 -42.93 -0.84 16.19
N VAL A 201 -43.66 -1.85 15.73
CA VAL A 201 -43.26 -3.25 15.74
C VAL A 201 -43.19 -3.69 14.28
N ASP A 202 -42.05 -4.25 13.87
CA ASP A 202 -41.85 -4.81 12.54
C ASP A 202 -42.84 -5.94 12.27
N ASP A 203 -43.73 -5.71 11.31
CA ASP A 203 -44.73 -6.68 10.87
C ASP A 203 -44.22 -7.59 9.74
N GLY A 204 -42.97 -7.37 9.29
CA GLY A 204 -42.30 -8.15 8.27
C GLY A 204 -42.84 -7.93 6.85
N ARG A 205 -43.76 -6.97 6.65
CA ARG A 205 -44.46 -6.79 5.37
C ARG A 205 -43.66 -5.95 4.38
N VAL A 206 -42.91 -4.95 4.85
CA VAL A 206 -42.07 -4.08 4.02
C VAL A 206 -40.64 -4.12 4.53
N VAL A 207 -39.72 -4.61 3.71
CA VAL A 207 -38.29 -4.69 4.04
C VAL A 207 -37.50 -3.87 3.05
N LEU A 208 -36.84 -2.82 3.54
CA LEU A 208 -35.89 -2.02 2.78
C LEU A 208 -34.47 -2.38 3.22
N THR A 209 -33.60 -2.76 2.28
CA THR A 209 -32.21 -3.09 2.60
C THR A 209 -31.44 -1.85 3.05
N ASN A 210 -30.31 -2.06 3.74
CA ASN A 210 -29.43 -0.98 4.17
C ASN A 210 -28.88 -0.13 3.02
N GLY A 211 -28.98 -0.59 1.77
CA GLY A 211 -28.47 0.09 0.60
C GLY A 211 -27.00 -0.20 0.32
N GLN A 212 -26.63 -0.17 -0.96
CA GLN A 212 -25.25 -0.23 -1.39
C GLN A 212 -24.86 1.07 -2.08
N VAL A 213 -23.69 1.60 -1.77
CA VAL A 213 -23.11 2.75 -2.45
C VAL A 213 -22.75 2.34 -3.87
N SER A 214 -23.52 2.82 -4.84
CA SER A 214 -23.31 2.61 -6.28
C SER A 214 -22.45 3.71 -6.91
N SER A 215 -22.36 4.89 -6.26
CA SER A 215 -21.44 5.96 -6.64
C SER A 215 -20.88 6.68 -5.41
N SER A 216 -19.60 6.42 -5.09
CA SER A 216 -18.92 7.07 -3.96
C SER A 216 -18.87 8.60 -4.11
N VAL A 217 -18.76 9.12 -5.33
CA VAL A 217 -18.71 10.56 -5.60
C VAL A 217 -20.05 11.22 -5.28
N THR A 218 -21.15 10.64 -5.78
CA THR A 218 -22.51 11.14 -5.53
C THR A 218 -22.89 10.97 -4.05
N TYR A 219 -22.56 9.82 -3.47
CA TYR A 219 -22.78 9.56 -2.04
C TYR A 219 -22.08 10.60 -1.15
N ASN A 220 -20.79 10.84 -1.37
CA ASN A 220 -20.03 11.78 -0.56
C ASN A 220 -20.49 13.25 -0.73
N SER A 221 -20.89 13.64 -1.95
CA SER A 221 -21.25 15.03 -2.24
C SER A 221 -22.72 15.37 -1.98
N GLN A 222 -23.64 14.42 -2.13
CA GLN A 222 -25.09 14.65 -2.06
C GLN A 222 -25.78 13.86 -0.95
N PHE A 223 -25.42 12.59 -0.73
CA PHE A 223 -26.10 11.77 0.28
C PHE A 223 -25.75 12.24 1.69
N ARG A 224 -24.46 12.38 2.01
CA ARG A 224 -23.99 12.71 3.37
C ARG A 224 -24.44 14.07 3.89
N SER A 225 -24.71 15.04 3.01
CA SER A 225 -25.09 16.39 3.42
C SER A 225 -26.57 16.54 3.80
N GLY A 226 -27.44 15.63 3.36
CA GLY A 226 -28.88 15.67 3.63
C GLY A 226 -29.39 14.63 4.62
N GLU A 227 -28.51 13.81 5.19
CA GLU A 227 -28.89 12.76 6.13
C GLU A 227 -29.24 13.30 7.54
N PRO A 228 -30.00 12.57 8.36
CA PRO A 228 -30.76 11.36 8.01
C PRO A 228 -31.98 11.68 7.14
N TYR A 229 -32.31 10.77 6.22
CA TYR A 229 -33.49 10.85 5.37
C TYR A 229 -34.66 10.07 5.98
N THR A 230 -35.88 10.59 5.83
CA THR A 230 -37.11 9.85 6.10
C THR A 230 -37.66 9.30 4.78
N VAL A 231 -37.75 7.98 4.67
CA VAL A 231 -38.39 7.27 3.55
C VAL A 231 -39.77 6.82 4.00
N GLU A 232 -40.81 7.41 3.42
CA GLU A 232 -42.22 7.15 3.74
C GLU A 232 -42.93 6.54 2.52
N PHE A 233 -43.70 5.49 2.76
CA PHE A 233 -44.58 4.93 1.74
C PHE A 233 -45.93 5.67 1.78
N VAL A 234 -46.09 6.70 0.95
CA VAL A 234 -47.29 7.56 0.94
C VAL A 234 -48.49 6.90 0.26
N SER A 235 -48.25 5.97 -0.65
CA SER A 235 -49.26 5.13 -1.27
C SER A 235 -48.66 3.76 -1.63
N GLY A 236 -49.50 2.83 -2.09
CA GLY A 236 -49.00 1.55 -2.62
C GLY A 236 -48.03 1.68 -3.79
N THR A 237 -48.04 2.79 -4.52
CA THR A 237 -47.25 2.98 -5.75
C THR A 237 -46.23 4.12 -5.66
N GLN A 238 -46.12 4.77 -4.50
CA GLN A 238 -45.27 5.96 -4.35
C GLN A 238 -44.58 5.97 -2.99
N LEU A 239 -43.25 6.08 -3.02
CA LEU A 239 -42.45 6.47 -1.86
C LEU A 239 -42.19 7.98 -1.89
N LYS A 240 -41.95 8.56 -0.71
CA LYS A 240 -41.51 9.92 -0.50
C LYS A 240 -40.23 9.91 0.33
N ILE A 241 -39.22 10.65 -0.10
CA ILE A 241 -37.96 10.83 0.62
C ILE A 241 -37.84 12.29 1.06
N THR A 242 -37.67 12.49 2.36
CA THR A 242 -37.49 13.82 2.96
C THR A 242 -36.10 13.90 3.60
N ASP A 243 -35.36 14.98 3.38
CA ASP A 243 -34.05 15.21 4.00
C ASP A 243 -34.16 15.62 5.48
N SER A 244 -33.02 15.77 6.16
CA SER A 244 -32.97 16.19 7.57
C SER A 244 -33.47 17.62 7.82
N GLY A 245 -33.55 18.45 6.78
CA GLY A 245 -34.16 19.78 6.81
C GLY A 245 -35.67 19.78 6.59
N GLY A 246 -36.27 18.62 6.30
CA GLY A 246 -37.69 18.50 6.00
C GLY A 246 -38.06 18.76 4.52
N ASN A 247 -37.07 18.89 3.63
CA ASN A 247 -37.33 19.12 2.21
C ASN A 247 -37.62 17.80 1.48
N ASP A 248 -38.61 17.82 0.59
CA ASP A 248 -38.92 16.69 -0.27
C ASP A 248 -37.88 16.58 -1.41
N VAL A 249 -37.13 15.49 -1.40
CA VAL A 249 -36.06 15.17 -2.36
C VAL A 249 -36.40 13.93 -3.19
N THR A 250 -37.67 13.51 -3.20
CA THR A 250 -38.15 12.30 -3.88
C THR A 250 -37.88 12.30 -5.39
N ALA A 251 -37.87 13.48 -6.01
CA ALA A 251 -37.59 13.61 -7.45
C ALA A 251 -36.20 13.11 -7.85
N GLU A 252 -35.25 13.03 -6.90
CA GLU A 252 -33.90 12.50 -7.11
C GLU A 252 -33.82 10.97 -6.95
N ALA A 253 -34.89 10.32 -6.46
CA ALA A 253 -34.98 8.87 -6.41
C ALA A 253 -35.32 8.31 -7.80
N SER A 254 -34.94 7.05 -8.03
CA SER A 254 -35.26 6.33 -9.26
C SER A 254 -36.77 6.39 -9.54
N LYS A 255 -37.12 6.74 -10.79
CA LYS A 255 -38.52 6.93 -11.24
C LYS A 255 -39.31 7.96 -10.40
N GLY A 256 -38.64 8.92 -9.76
CA GLY A 256 -39.30 9.91 -8.89
C GLY A 256 -40.06 9.27 -7.73
N GLY A 257 -39.56 8.15 -7.20
CA GLY A 257 -40.18 7.43 -6.10
C GLY A 257 -41.36 6.51 -6.47
N VAL A 258 -41.62 6.30 -7.77
CA VAL A 258 -42.63 5.33 -8.20
C VAL A 258 -42.16 3.90 -7.91
N ILE A 259 -43.02 3.15 -7.23
CA ILE A 259 -42.81 1.76 -6.82
C ILE A 259 -43.94 0.86 -7.31
N GLU A 260 -43.68 -0.44 -7.34
CA GLU A 260 -44.67 -1.44 -7.74
C GLU A 260 -45.12 -2.24 -6.52
N PRO A 261 -46.41 -2.20 -6.12
CA PRO A 261 -46.93 -2.90 -4.94
C PRO A 261 -47.10 -4.41 -5.17
N SER A 262 -46.26 -5.04 -5.99
CA SER A 262 -46.36 -6.46 -6.25
C SER A 262 -45.57 -7.25 -5.20
N ASN A 263 -45.84 -8.55 -5.07
CA ASN A 263 -45.04 -9.48 -4.25
C ASN A 263 -43.65 -9.75 -4.87
N GLN A 264 -43.05 -8.73 -5.49
CA GLN A 264 -41.74 -8.79 -6.10
C GLN A 264 -40.68 -8.58 -5.02
N ILE A 265 -39.84 -9.60 -4.87
CA ILE A 265 -38.55 -9.49 -4.22
C ILE A 265 -37.64 -8.69 -5.15
N GLY A 266 -36.88 -7.74 -4.61
CA GLY A 266 -35.77 -7.16 -5.36
C GLY A 266 -36.03 -5.84 -6.09
N GLN A 267 -37.05 -5.04 -5.73
CA GLN A 267 -37.27 -3.76 -6.40
C GLN A 267 -36.17 -2.76 -6.01
N THR A 268 -35.35 -2.35 -6.98
CA THR A 268 -34.29 -1.36 -6.73
C THR A 268 -34.85 0.06 -6.65
N VAL A 269 -34.45 0.77 -5.59
CA VAL A 269 -34.66 2.21 -5.42
C VAL A 269 -33.29 2.88 -5.34
N SER A 270 -32.87 3.55 -6.42
CA SER A 270 -31.61 4.30 -6.45
C SER A 270 -31.84 5.73 -5.98
N PHE A 271 -31.02 6.23 -5.06
CA PHE A 271 -31.13 7.59 -4.51
C PHE A 271 -29.75 8.12 -4.12
N ARG A 272 -29.34 9.27 -4.68
CA ARG A 272 -28.08 9.97 -4.35
C ARG A 272 -26.83 9.07 -4.28
N GLY A 273 -26.72 8.12 -5.21
CA GLY A 273 -25.58 7.19 -5.29
C GLY A 273 -25.66 5.98 -4.36
N VAL A 274 -26.84 5.69 -3.81
CA VAL A 274 -27.15 4.51 -3.00
C VAL A 274 -28.27 3.72 -3.68
N ASP A 275 -28.06 2.42 -3.87
CA ASP A 275 -29.06 1.49 -4.38
C ASP A 275 -29.64 0.69 -3.23
N LEU A 276 -30.91 0.95 -2.93
CA LEU A 276 -31.70 0.23 -1.94
C LEU A 276 -32.51 -0.87 -2.64
N THR A 277 -32.84 -1.92 -1.91
CA THR A 277 -33.73 -2.98 -2.40
C THR A 277 -34.96 -3.03 -1.51
N LEU A 278 -36.11 -2.79 -2.12
CA LEU A 278 -37.42 -2.94 -1.51
C LEU A 278 -37.93 -4.37 -1.75
N ASN A 279 -38.35 -5.01 -0.67
CA ASN A 279 -39.07 -6.26 -0.70
C ASN A 279 -40.42 -6.09 -0.02
N VAL A 280 -41.48 -6.55 -0.68
CA VAL A 280 -42.85 -6.52 -0.16
C VAL A 280 -43.30 -7.97 0.05
N ASN A 281 -43.64 -8.31 1.28
CA ASN A 281 -44.09 -9.63 1.71
C ASN A 281 -45.61 -9.63 1.92
N LEU A 282 -46.37 -9.91 0.86
CA LEU A 282 -47.83 -9.96 0.95
C LEU A 282 -48.27 -11.28 1.61
N GLN A 283 -49.13 -11.18 2.62
CA GLN A 283 -49.79 -12.31 3.27
C GLN A 283 -51.09 -12.68 2.55
N ALA A 284 -51.62 -13.88 2.84
CA ALA A 284 -52.89 -14.32 2.27
C ALA A 284 -54.03 -13.36 2.66
N GLY A 285 -54.70 -12.79 1.65
CA GLY A 285 -55.77 -11.81 1.83
C GLY A 285 -55.31 -10.35 1.79
N ASP A 286 -54.00 -10.08 1.71
CA ASP A 286 -53.50 -8.73 1.53
C ASP A 286 -53.82 -8.17 0.14
N VAL A 287 -54.12 -6.87 0.09
CA VAL A 287 -54.18 -6.10 -1.14
C VAL A 287 -52.86 -5.34 -1.26
N ALA A 288 -52.04 -5.75 -2.24
CA ALA A 288 -50.83 -5.09 -2.73
C ALA A 288 -50.70 -3.60 -2.36
N GLY A 289 -51.60 -2.75 -2.89
CA GLY A 289 -51.51 -1.30 -2.75
C GLY A 289 -51.86 -0.73 -1.37
N THR A 290 -52.36 -1.54 -0.44
CA THR A 290 -52.77 -1.11 0.90
C THR A 290 -51.79 -1.54 1.99
N VAL A 291 -50.83 -2.41 1.68
CA VAL A 291 -49.84 -2.91 2.66
C VAL A 291 -48.73 -1.91 2.90
N LEU A 292 -48.25 -1.22 1.86
CA LEU A 292 -47.12 -0.31 1.97
C LEU A 292 -47.43 0.98 2.78
N PRO A 293 -48.61 1.63 2.62
CA PRO A 293 -48.91 2.84 3.38
C PRO A 293 -48.78 2.69 4.89
N GLY A 294 -48.19 3.70 5.54
CA GLY A 294 -47.96 3.70 7.00
C GLY A 294 -46.62 3.11 7.43
N HIS A 295 -45.82 2.58 6.50
CA HIS A 295 -44.44 2.22 6.75
C HIS A 295 -43.52 3.42 6.55
N THR A 296 -42.63 3.65 7.51
CA THR A 296 -41.60 4.69 7.42
C THR A 296 -40.26 4.14 7.87
N PHE A 297 -39.20 4.61 7.24
CA PHE A 297 -37.82 4.23 7.51
C PHE A 297 -36.94 5.46 7.63
N THR A 298 -35.93 5.38 8.49
CA THR A 298 -34.80 6.31 8.48
C THR A 298 -33.67 5.70 7.66
N LEU A 299 -33.13 6.47 6.72
CA LEU A 299 -31.98 6.12 5.89
C LEU A 299 -30.85 7.09 6.19
N ALA A 300 -29.70 6.57 6.60
CA ALA A 300 -28.52 7.40 6.92
C ALA A 300 -27.23 6.64 6.59
N ALA A 301 -26.09 7.31 6.67
CA ALA A 301 -24.80 6.67 6.72
C ALA A 301 -24.74 5.74 7.95
N LYS A 302 -24.05 4.63 7.78
CA LYS A 302 -23.77 3.71 8.88
C LYS A 302 -22.93 4.45 9.91
N PRO A 303 -23.36 4.54 11.18
CA PRO A 303 -22.58 5.22 12.21
C PRO A 303 -21.20 4.61 12.36
N ASP A 304 -20.18 5.43 12.61
CA ASP A 304 -18.82 4.94 12.88
C ASP A 304 -18.83 4.00 14.09
N SER A 305 -18.00 2.97 14.02
CA SER A 305 -17.89 1.97 15.09
C SER A 305 -16.52 2.05 15.76
N PHE A 306 -16.47 1.59 17.00
CA PHE A 306 -15.27 1.66 17.83
C PHE A 306 -14.90 0.28 18.32
N THR A 307 -13.64 -0.11 18.12
CA THR A 307 -13.08 -1.35 18.65
C THR A 307 -12.15 -1.00 19.80
N PRO A 308 -12.66 -0.93 21.04
CA PRO A 308 -11.84 -0.72 22.21
C PRO A 308 -11.05 -1.99 22.55
N ALA A 309 -9.75 -1.83 22.78
CA ALA A 309 -8.86 -2.88 23.26
C ALA A 309 -8.19 -2.43 24.56
N ARG A 310 -8.14 -3.33 25.54
CA ARG A 310 -7.45 -3.09 26.81
C ARG A 310 -5.95 -3.03 26.56
N SER A 311 -5.31 -1.93 26.94
CA SER A 311 -3.86 -1.79 26.76
C SER A 311 -3.08 -2.72 27.70
N PRO A 312 -1.89 -3.21 27.28
CA PRO A 312 -1.00 -3.93 28.18
C PRO A 312 -0.61 -3.07 29.39
N GLY A 313 -0.51 -3.69 30.56
CA GLY A 313 -0.10 -2.99 31.79
C GLY A 313 -1.23 -2.43 32.65
N ASN A 314 -2.49 -2.54 32.23
CA ASN A 314 -3.64 -2.22 33.10
C ASN A 314 -3.64 -3.11 34.35
N SER A 315 -4.00 -2.52 35.48
CA SER A 315 -4.03 -3.16 36.80
C SER A 315 -5.33 -3.91 37.07
N THR A 316 -6.44 -3.47 36.46
CA THR A 316 -7.76 -4.09 36.63
C THR A 316 -8.17 -4.94 35.43
N ALA A 317 -9.08 -5.88 35.64
CA ALA A 317 -9.67 -6.70 34.58
C ALA A 317 -10.82 -5.99 33.82
N THR A 318 -11.01 -4.69 34.03
CA THR A 318 -12.08 -3.91 33.41
C THR A 318 -11.99 -3.95 31.89
N GLN A 319 -13.13 -4.12 31.23
CA GLN A 319 -13.26 -4.14 29.78
C GLN A 319 -14.30 -3.12 29.33
N ILE A 320 -14.17 -2.62 28.10
CA ILE A 320 -15.24 -1.86 27.44
C ILE A 320 -16.05 -2.87 26.64
N THR A 321 -17.34 -3.00 26.97
CA THR A 321 -18.26 -3.98 26.36
C THR A 321 -19.22 -3.35 25.36
N GLY A 322 -19.28 -2.02 25.29
CA GLY A 322 -20.11 -1.31 24.34
C GLY A 322 -19.56 0.07 24.03
N SER A 323 -19.78 0.53 22.82
CA SER A 323 -19.40 1.85 22.34
C SER A 323 -20.48 2.37 21.39
N ALA A 324 -20.86 3.63 21.54
CA ALA A 324 -21.87 4.25 20.67
C ALA A 324 -21.73 5.77 20.61
N ILE A 325 -21.97 6.35 19.44
CA ILE A 325 -22.08 7.80 19.26
C ILE A 325 -23.41 8.25 19.88
N THR A 326 -23.35 9.05 20.94
CA THR A 326 -24.52 9.62 21.61
C THR A 326 -24.76 11.08 21.24
N ASP A 327 -23.70 11.80 20.87
CA ASP A 327 -23.77 13.17 20.36
C ASP A 327 -22.92 13.27 19.08
N PRO A 328 -23.56 13.16 17.90
CA PRO A 328 -22.87 13.27 16.62
C PRO A 328 -22.18 14.62 16.42
N THR A 329 -22.72 15.72 16.94
CA THR A 329 -22.11 17.05 16.76
C THR A 329 -20.80 17.16 17.56
N ALA A 330 -20.79 16.68 18.80
CA ALA A 330 -19.57 16.64 19.62
C ALA A 330 -18.52 15.67 19.07
N TYR A 331 -18.96 14.52 18.53
CA TYR A 331 -18.08 13.54 17.87
C TYR A 331 -17.31 14.17 16.71
N HIS A 332 -18.01 14.73 15.73
CA HIS A 332 -17.37 15.33 14.56
C HIS A 332 -16.52 16.57 14.89
N ALA A 333 -16.84 17.28 15.98
CA ALA A 333 -16.11 18.46 16.39
C ALA A 333 -14.78 18.15 17.08
N SER A 334 -14.67 17.01 17.79
CA SER A 334 -13.56 16.82 18.73
C SER A 334 -13.00 15.40 18.85
N PHE A 335 -13.69 14.36 18.38
CA PHE A 335 -13.14 13.00 18.52
C PHE A 335 -11.91 12.80 17.60
N PRO A 336 -10.81 12.20 18.09
CA PRO A 336 -9.61 11.99 17.27
C PRO A 336 -9.88 11.18 16.01
N THR A 337 -9.31 11.61 14.88
CA THR A 337 -9.38 10.84 13.63
C THR A 337 -8.46 9.62 13.69
N GLY A 338 -8.98 8.46 13.33
CA GLY A 338 -8.22 7.19 13.28
C GLY A 338 -8.23 6.40 14.58
N ALA A 339 -7.53 6.87 15.61
CA ALA A 339 -7.46 6.15 16.89
C ALA A 339 -7.33 7.09 18.10
N ALA A 340 -7.88 6.64 19.22
CA ALA A 340 -7.85 7.36 20.48
C ALA A 340 -7.36 6.45 21.62
N VAL A 341 -6.92 7.05 22.72
CA VAL A 341 -6.59 6.34 23.96
C VAL A 341 -7.44 6.93 25.09
N LEU A 342 -8.28 6.10 25.69
CA LEU A 342 -9.01 6.44 26.91
C LEU A 342 -8.16 6.01 28.11
N LYS A 343 -7.69 6.98 28.88
CA LYS A 343 -6.85 6.75 30.06
C LYS A 343 -7.57 7.20 31.32
N PHE A 344 -7.66 6.29 32.28
CA PHE A 344 -8.21 6.59 33.59
C PHE A 344 -7.18 7.28 34.48
N THR A 345 -7.54 8.43 35.05
CA THR A 345 -6.71 9.18 36.00
C THR A 345 -7.07 8.83 37.45
N SER A 346 -8.31 8.38 37.67
CA SER A 346 -8.79 7.81 38.93
C SER A 346 -9.75 6.64 38.66
N ALA A 347 -10.46 6.14 39.69
CA ALA A 347 -11.49 5.13 39.49
C ALA A 347 -12.75 5.66 38.76
N THR A 348 -12.91 6.98 38.68
CA THR A 348 -14.06 7.65 38.07
C THR A 348 -13.68 8.66 36.99
N ASP A 349 -12.49 9.24 37.08
CA ASP A 349 -12.06 10.31 36.17
C ASP A 349 -11.19 9.74 35.06
N PHE A 350 -11.37 10.27 33.85
CA PHE A 350 -10.64 9.83 32.67
C PHE A 350 -10.35 10.98 31.71
N ASP A 351 -9.35 10.75 30.89
CA ASP A 351 -8.91 11.61 29.81
C ASP A 351 -8.88 10.82 28.50
N LEU A 352 -9.38 11.43 27.43
CA LEU A 352 -9.31 10.94 26.06
C LEU A 352 -8.17 11.63 25.33
N TYR A 353 -7.28 10.87 24.70
CA TYR A 353 -6.15 11.36 23.91
C TYR A 353 -6.24 10.89 22.47
N ALA A 354 -5.65 11.64 21.55
CA ALA A 354 -5.36 11.14 20.21
C ALA A 354 -4.18 10.15 20.26
N ALA A 355 -4.24 9.09 19.46
CA ALA A 355 -3.12 8.15 19.33
C ALA A 355 -2.13 8.62 18.22
N PRO A 356 -0.81 8.39 18.37
CA PRO A 356 -0.15 7.74 19.51
C PRO A 356 -0.01 8.66 20.74
N LEU A 357 -0.12 8.06 21.94
CA LEU A 357 0.08 8.76 23.20
C LEU A 357 1.58 8.92 23.48
N THR A 358 2.03 10.16 23.68
CA THR A 358 3.40 10.52 24.09
C THR A 358 3.37 11.24 25.45
N ALA A 359 4.54 11.48 26.04
CA ALA A 359 4.65 12.19 27.31
C ALA A 359 4.09 13.63 27.26
N ASP A 360 4.08 14.24 26.08
CA ASP A 360 3.63 15.62 25.85
C ASP A 360 2.19 15.71 25.30
N SER A 361 1.51 14.57 25.12
CA SER A 361 0.13 14.52 24.63
C SER A 361 -0.82 15.23 25.59
N LYS A 362 -1.66 16.13 25.04
CA LYS A 362 -2.73 16.79 25.78
C LYS A 362 -4.05 16.05 25.60
N PRO A 363 -4.91 16.01 26.64
CA PRO A 363 -6.23 15.41 26.52
C PRO A 363 -7.07 16.22 25.53
N VAL A 364 -7.77 15.50 24.65
CA VAL A 364 -8.73 16.01 23.67
C VAL A 364 -10.08 16.26 24.34
N SER A 365 -10.44 15.41 25.30
CA SER A 365 -11.62 15.55 26.15
C SER A 365 -11.32 14.89 27.49
N SER A 366 -11.98 15.36 28.55
CA SER A 366 -11.90 14.80 29.90
C SER A 366 -13.31 14.61 30.42
N GLY A 367 -13.53 13.61 31.25
CA GLY A 367 -14.84 13.32 31.80
C GLY A 367 -14.80 12.47 33.06
N THR A 368 -15.99 12.21 33.59
CA THR A 368 -16.21 11.38 34.78
C THR A 368 -17.22 10.28 34.47
N LEU A 369 -17.04 9.10 35.03
CA LEU A 369 -17.96 7.98 34.86
C LEU A 369 -19.35 8.30 35.41
N ALA A 370 -20.36 8.12 34.59
CA ALA A 370 -21.76 8.08 35.00
C ALA A 370 -22.19 6.62 35.14
N GLY A 371 -22.13 6.09 36.36
CA GLY A 371 -22.29 4.65 36.60
C GLY A 371 -21.17 3.85 35.92
N ASN A 372 -21.52 3.02 34.94
CA ASN A 372 -20.56 2.23 34.17
C ASN A 372 -20.25 2.84 32.79
N VAL A 373 -20.68 4.08 32.50
CA VAL A 373 -20.50 4.69 31.19
C VAL A 373 -19.55 5.89 31.28
N ALA A 374 -18.50 5.86 30.45
CA ALA A 374 -17.61 6.99 30.21
C ALA A 374 -17.99 7.66 28.89
N THR A 375 -18.40 8.93 28.92
CA THR A 375 -18.73 9.69 27.70
C THR A 375 -17.65 10.72 27.41
N ALA A 376 -16.99 10.59 26.26
CA ALA A 376 -15.89 11.47 25.83
C ALA A 376 -16.12 11.90 24.38
N SER A 377 -16.02 13.20 24.09
CA SER A 377 -16.17 13.73 22.72
C SER A 377 -17.38 13.16 21.97
N GLY A 378 -18.55 13.08 22.62
CA GLY A 378 -19.79 12.57 22.02
C GLY A 378 -19.91 11.05 21.85
N VAL A 379 -18.90 10.28 22.29
CA VAL A 379 -18.90 8.81 22.27
C VAL A 379 -19.05 8.28 23.69
N SER A 380 -20.00 7.37 23.88
CA SER A 380 -20.18 6.63 25.13
C SER A 380 -19.41 5.31 25.07
N PHE A 381 -18.72 4.97 26.16
CA PHE A 381 -18.03 3.70 26.38
C PHE A 381 -18.61 3.03 27.62
N THR A 382 -19.24 1.88 27.44
CA THR A 382 -19.81 1.10 28.54
C THR A 382 -18.77 0.13 29.08
N LEU A 383 -18.45 0.25 30.36
CA LEU A 383 -17.47 -0.56 31.06
C LEU A 383 -18.11 -1.74 31.79
N ASN A 384 -17.39 -2.85 31.81
CA ASN A 384 -17.65 -4.01 32.64
C ASN A 384 -16.48 -4.18 33.62
N GLY A 385 -16.70 -3.79 34.87
CA GLY A 385 -15.68 -3.69 35.92
C GLY A 385 -15.40 -2.25 36.34
N ALA A 386 -14.74 -2.10 37.50
CA ALA A 386 -14.31 -0.81 38.01
C ALA A 386 -12.86 -0.53 37.57
N PRO A 387 -12.60 0.54 36.79
CA PRO A 387 -11.26 0.90 36.37
C PRO A 387 -10.44 1.46 37.54
N ALA A 388 -9.12 1.46 37.42
CA ALA A 388 -8.21 2.12 38.35
C ALA A 388 -7.36 3.19 37.64
N ALA A 389 -6.71 4.03 38.43
CA ALA A 389 -5.77 5.01 37.90
C ALA A 389 -4.68 4.34 37.06
N ASN A 390 -4.40 4.94 35.89
CA ASN A 390 -3.50 4.47 34.83
C ASN A 390 -3.98 3.31 33.97
N ASP A 391 -5.19 2.78 34.18
CA ASP A 391 -5.78 1.85 33.21
C ASP A 391 -6.06 2.58 31.89
N GLN A 392 -5.70 1.94 30.78
CA GLN A 392 -5.74 2.49 29.44
C GLN A 392 -6.47 1.56 28.46
N PHE A 393 -7.22 2.16 27.56
CA PHE A 393 -7.90 1.47 26.48
C PHE A 393 -7.59 2.17 25.16
N SER A 394 -6.99 1.44 24.22
CA SER A 394 -6.83 1.92 22.86
C SER A 394 -8.14 1.72 22.11
N ILE A 395 -8.62 2.76 21.44
CA ILE A 395 -9.88 2.76 20.70
C ILE A 395 -9.54 2.96 19.23
N ALA A 396 -9.70 1.90 18.44
CA ALA A 396 -9.64 2.00 16.99
C ALA A 396 -11.00 2.46 16.45
N VAL A 397 -11.00 3.46 15.56
CA VAL A 397 -12.22 3.96 14.91
C VAL A 397 -12.34 3.30 13.54
N ASN A 398 -13.54 2.79 13.23
CA ASN A 398 -13.89 2.33 11.90
C ASN A 398 -14.99 3.24 11.33
N THR A 399 -14.59 4.07 10.37
CA THR A 399 -15.44 5.01 9.64
C THR A 399 -16.29 4.34 8.56
N HIS A 400 -16.14 3.02 8.40
CA HIS A 400 -16.77 2.20 7.37
C HIS A 400 -16.46 2.64 5.94
N GLU A 401 -15.51 3.54 5.69
CA GLU A 401 -15.19 4.00 4.33
C GLU A 401 -14.48 2.93 3.52
N THR A 402 -13.63 2.15 4.18
CA THR A 402 -12.93 1.02 3.58
C THR A 402 -13.25 -0.27 4.31
N GLN A 403 -13.09 -1.39 3.61
CA GLN A 403 -13.24 -2.72 4.19
C GLN A 403 -12.22 -3.66 3.56
N ASN A 404 -11.48 -4.38 4.40
CA ASN A 404 -10.51 -5.34 3.89
C ASN A 404 -11.19 -6.62 3.38
N ILE A 405 -10.48 -7.31 2.48
CA ILE A 405 -10.99 -8.50 1.79
C ILE A 405 -11.23 -9.68 2.76
N LEU A 406 -10.44 -9.80 3.83
CA LEU A 406 -10.61 -10.87 4.81
C LEU A 406 -11.91 -10.69 5.61
N ASP A 407 -12.19 -9.47 6.08
CA ASP A 407 -13.44 -9.12 6.75
C ASP A 407 -14.64 -9.32 5.82
N THR A 408 -14.50 -9.02 4.52
CA THR A 408 -15.55 -9.27 3.52
C THR A 408 -15.88 -10.75 3.40
N VAL A 409 -14.87 -11.61 3.24
CA VAL A 409 -15.05 -13.06 3.17
C VAL A 409 -15.60 -13.63 4.48
N ASN A 410 -15.12 -13.14 5.62
CA ASN A 410 -15.59 -13.56 6.94
C ASN A 410 -17.07 -13.19 7.18
N GLN A 411 -17.48 -11.98 6.80
CA GLN A 411 -18.89 -11.54 6.88
C GLN A 411 -19.77 -12.40 5.97
N LEU A 412 -19.33 -12.68 4.74
CA LEU A 412 -20.04 -13.57 3.83
C LEU A 412 -20.19 -14.98 4.41
N ARG A 413 -19.10 -15.57 4.93
CA ARG A 413 -19.09 -16.89 5.58
C ARG A 413 -20.06 -16.94 6.75
N THR A 414 -20.11 -15.87 7.55
CA THR A 414 -21.00 -15.75 8.70
C THR A 414 -22.47 -15.65 8.25
N ALA A 415 -22.75 -14.86 7.22
CA ALA A 415 -24.09 -14.75 6.64
C ALA A 415 -24.59 -16.11 6.10
N LEU A 416 -23.75 -16.85 5.36
CA LEU A 416 -24.09 -18.18 4.83
C LEU A 416 -24.24 -19.26 5.92
N SER A 417 -23.63 -19.06 7.08
CA SER A 417 -23.75 -19.99 8.22
C SER A 417 -24.99 -19.73 9.07
N THR A 418 -25.71 -18.63 8.82
CA THR A 418 -26.93 -18.26 9.54
C THR A 418 -28.13 -18.92 8.84
N PRO A 419 -28.93 -19.74 9.54
CA PRO A 419 -30.11 -20.37 8.97
C PRO A 419 -31.12 -19.36 8.43
N ALA A 420 -31.65 -19.61 7.24
CA ALA A 420 -32.65 -18.77 6.59
C ALA A 420 -33.82 -19.55 5.97
N ASP A 421 -33.76 -20.89 5.92
CA ASP A 421 -34.81 -21.68 5.29
C ASP A 421 -36.17 -21.50 5.99
N GLY A 422 -37.21 -21.27 5.19
CA GLY A 422 -38.58 -21.10 5.69
C GLY A 422 -38.89 -19.72 6.28
N ASP A 423 -37.94 -18.80 6.32
CA ASP A 423 -38.13 -17.41 6.75
C ASP A 423 -37.79 -16.43 5.62
N ASN A 424 -38.83 -15.81 5.05
CA ASN A 424 -38.67 -14.85 3.94
C ASN A 424 -37.80 -13.64 4.32
N ILE A 425 -37.89 -13.17 5.57
CA ILE A 425 -37.11 -12.01 6.04
C ILE A 425 -35.65 -12.41 6.19
N ALA A 426 -35.39 -13.61 6.72
CA ALA A 426 -34.03 -14.15 6.80
C ALA A 426 -33.40 -14.31 5.41
N ILE A 427 -34.15 -14.82 4.43
CA ILE A 427 -33.70 -14.93 3.03
C ILE A 427 -33.41 -13.54 2.43
N GLN A 428 -34.24 -12.54 2.71
CA GLN A 428 -34.01 -11.17 2.25
C GLN A 428 -32.75 -10.55 2.85
N LYS A 429 -32.51 -10.77 4.15
CA LYS A 429 -31.28 -10.33 4.84
C LYS A 429 -30.03 -11.05 4.30
N LEU A 430 -30.16 -12.35 4.01
CA LEU A 430 -29.12 -13.14 3.38
C LEU A 430 -28.76 -12.58 2.00
N ASN A 431 -29.76 -12.33 1.15
CA ASN A 431 -29.56 -11.74 -0.19
C ASN A 431 -28.91 -10.36 -0.12
N ALA A 432 -29.30 -9.52 0.84
CA ALA A 432 -28.66 -8.23 1.07
C ALA A 432 -27.19 -8.38 1.49
N SER A 433 -26.89 -9.36 2.35
CA SER A 433 -25.51 -9.66 2.78
C SER A 433 -24.66 -10.21 1.63
N LEU A 434 -25.26 -11.02 0.74
CA LEU A 434 -24.61 -11.50 -0.47
C LEU A 434 -24.29 -10.36 -1.44
N ALA A 435 -25.24 -9.46 -1.68
CA ALA A 435 -25.03 -8.30 -2.53
C ALA A 435 -23.90 -7.40 -1.97
N SER A 436 -23.92 -7.14 -0.65
CA SER A 436 -22.85 -6.44 0.09
C SER A 436 -21.48 -7.09 -0.13
N ALA A 437 -21.39 -8.40 0.11
CA ALA A 437 -20.15 -9.14 -0.05
C ALA A 437 -19.65 -9.12 -1.50
N ILE A 438 -20.53 -9.28 -2.50
CA ILE A 438 -20.16 -9.23 -3.92
C ILE A 438 -19.64 -7.84 -4.30
N GLY A 439 -20.29 -6.77 -3.84
CA GLY A 439 -19.84 -5.39 -4.05
C GLY A 439 -18.48 -5.11 -3.43
N ASN A 440 -18.27 -5.56 -2.20
CA ASN A 440 -17.01 -5.38 -1.48
C ASN A 440 -15.88 -6.27 -2.04
N LEU A 441 -16.16 -7.49 -2.49
CA LEU A 441 -15.21 -8.35 -3.19
C LEU A 441 -14.78 -7.73 -4.53
N ALA A 442 -15.72 -7.09 -5.26
CA ALA A 442 -15.41 -6.35 -6.47
C ALA A 442 -14.48 -5.17 -6.16
N SER A 443 -14.81 -4.34 -5.16
CA SER A 443 -13.93 -3.22 -4.77
C SER A 443 -12.56 -3.68 -4.29
N GLY A 444 -12.49 -4.79 -3.55
CA GLY A 444 -11.22 -5.41 -3.16
C GLY A 444 -10.38 -5.87 -4.36
N THR A 445 -11.03 -6.44 -5.38
CA THR A 445 -10.37 -6.84 -6.63
C THR A 445 -9.89 -5.63 -7.43
N ASP A 446 -10.65 -4.54 -7.46
CA ASP A 446 -10.27 -3.29 -8.12
C ASP A 446 -9.06 -2.63 -7.43
N GLN A 447 -9.03 -2.66 -6.09
CA GLN A 447 -7.88 -2.18 -5.32
C GLN A 447 -6.63 -3.00 -5.59
N LEU A 448 -6.75 -4.33 -5.62
CA LEU A 448 -5.67 -5.24 -5.97
C LEU A 448 -5.16 -5.00 -7.40
N THR A 449 -6.07 -4.77 -8.35
CA THR A 449 -5.73 -4.47 -9.76
C THR A 449 -5.01 -3.13 -9.87
N SER A 450 -5.40 -2.13 -9.07
CA SER A 450 -4.72 -0.84 -8.99
C SER A 450 -3.30 -0.99 -8.44
N ALA A 451 -3.12 -1.81 -7.41
CA ALA A 451 -1.79 -2.13 -6.87
C ALA A 451 -0.92 -2.88 -7.89
N LEU A 452 -1.47 -3.88 -8.61
CA LEU A 452 -0.78 -4.58 -9.70
C LEU A 452 -0.37 -3.60 -10.82
N SER A 453 -1.24 -2.67 -11.19
CA SER A 453 -0.94 -1.64 -12.18
C SER A 453 0.18 -0.71 -11.74
N SER A 454 0.20 -0.35 -10.45
CA SER A 454 1.31 0.42 -9.83
C SER A 454 2.63 -0.36 -9.92
N VAL A 455 2.63 -1.65 -9.57
CA VAL A 455 3.82 -2.52 -9.70
C VAL A 455 4.29 -2.63 -11.15
N GLY A 456 3.38 -2.83 -12.11
CA GLY A 456 3.70 -2.86 -13.53
C GLY A 456 4.30 -1.54 -14.05
N GLY A 457 3.77 -0.41 -13.61
CA GLY A 457 4.32 0.92 -13.92
C GLY A 457 5.74 1.12 -13.37
N ARG A 458 6.02 0.61 -12.16
CA ARG A 458 7.38 0.59 -11.59
C ARG A 458 8.29 -0.32 -12.39
N GLY A 459 7.83 -1.49 -12.81
CA GLY A 459 8.56 -2.42 -13.68
C GLY A 459 9.03 -1.75 -14.98
N GLN A 460 8.12 -1.09 -15.70
CA GLN A 460 8.45 -0.36 -16.93
C GLN A 460 9.45 0.79 -16.71
N SER A 461 9.32 1.48 -15.57
CA SER A 461 10.26 2.55 -15.20
C SER A 461 11.65 2.01 -14.91
N LEU A 462 11.75 0.84 -14.27
CA LEU A 462 13.01 0.15 -14.00
C LEU A 462 13.68 -0.37 -15.27
N ASP A 463 12.90 -0.87 -16.24
CA ASP A 463 13.43 -1.26 -17.55
C ASP A 463 14.06 -0.06 -18.27
N THR A 464 13.32 1.04 -18.35
CA THR A 464 13.79 2.28 -18.99
C THR A 464 15.05 2.84 -18.30
N GLN A 465 15.09 2.81 -16.97
CA GLN A 465 16.24 3.26 -16.21
C GLN A 465 17.45 2.32 -16.37
N SER A 466 17.24 1.00 -16.46
CA SER A 466 18.31 0.02 -16.71
C SER A 466 18.96 0.26 -18.06
N ASP A 467 18.17 0.48 -19.13
CA ASP A 467 18.70 0.80 -20.47
C ASP A 467 19.55 2.09 -20.46
N THR A 468 19.10 3.08 -19.67
CA THR A 468 19.82 4.34 -19.47
C THR A 468 21.14 4.12 -18.73
N ASN A 469 21.12 3.36 -17.64
CA ASN A 469 22.31 3.02 -16.87
C ASN A 469 23.31 2.23 -17.72
N GLN A 470 22.85 1.26 -18.51
CA GLN A 470 23.70 0.50 -19.45
C GLN A 470 24.36 1.42 -20.48
N SER A 471 23.61 2.42 -20.99
CA SER A 471 24.16 3.43 -21.89
C SER A 471 25.25 4.27 -21.22
N PHE A 472 25.05 4.65 -19.95
CA PHE A 472 26.08 5.36 -19.18
C PHE A 472 27.28 4.48 -18.86
N VAL A 473 27.08 3.20 -18.56
CA VAL A 473 28.18 2.23 -18.36
C VAL A 473 29.02 2.14 -19.63
N LEU A 474 28.38 2.00 -20.80
CA LEU A 474 29.08 1.95 -22.08
C LEU A 474 29.84 3.24 -22.37
N ALA A 475 29.21 4.40 -22.22
CA ALA A 475 29.85 5.70 -22.45
C ALA A 475 31.02 5.95 -21.49
N ASN A 476 30.86 5.58 -20.21
CA ASN A 476 31.91 5.68 -19.21
C ASN A 476 33.09 4.77 -19.57
N SER A 477 32.83 3.50 -19.92
CA SER A 477 33.86 2.54 -20.35
C SER A 477 34.62 3.00 -21.60
N GLN A 478 33.91 3.51 -22.61
CA GLN A 478 34.52 4.09 -23.81
C GLN A 478 35.41 5.29 -23.47
N THR A 479 34.96 6.17 -22.57
CA THR A 479 35.73 7.34 -22.15
C THR A 479 36.96 6.94 -21.33
N GLN A 480 36.83 5.93 -20.45
CA GLN A 480 37.97 5.38 -19.72
C GLN A 480 39.00 4.79 -20.67
N SER A 481 38.57 3.99 -21.65
CA SER A 481 39.44 3.40 -22.66
C SER A 481 40.16 4.47 -23.49
N ALA A 482 39.45 5.51 -23.95
CA ALA A 482 40.04 6.60 -24.71
C ALA A 482 41.12 7.41 -23.93
N ILE A 483 41.05 7.42 -22.60
CA ILE A 483 42.05 8.09 -21.75
C ILE A 483 43.20 7.13 -21.41
N ARG A 484 42.86 5.92 -20.98
CA ARG A 484 43.78 4.92 -20.41
C ARG A 484 44.55 4.14 -21.45
N ASP A 485 43.87 3.68 -22.49
CA ASP A 485 44.41 2.70 -23.42
C ASP A 485 45.23 3.39 -24.52
N SER A 486 46.21 2.66 -25.04
CA SER A 486 47.16 3.16 -26.03
C SER A 486 46.83 2.59 -27.40
N ASP A 487 47.05 3.38 -28.46
CA ASP A 487 47.01 2.86 -29.82
C ASP A 487 48.23 1.95 -30.07
N PRO A 488 48.04 0.64 -30.32
CA PRO A 488 49.16 -0.28 -30.54
C PRO A 488 50.07 0.14 -31.68
N ALA A 489 49.53 0.72 -32.76
CA ALA A 489 50.31 1.14 -33.92
C ALA A 489 51.17 2.36 -33.59
N GLU A 490 50.63 3.32 -32.84
CA GLU A 490 51.39 4.50 -32.42
C GLU A 490 52.50 4.12 -31.44
N VAL A 491 52.19 3.28 -30.43
CA VAL A 491 53.15 2.87 -29.41
C VAL A 491 54.29 2.05 -30.00
N MET A 492 54.01 1.11 -30.90
CA MET A 492 55.04 0.32 -31.57
C MET A 492 55.95 1.18 -32.47
N THR A 493 55.37 2.17 -33.17
CA THR A 493 56.15 3.14 -33.95
C THR A 493 57.07 3.97 -33.04
N ARG A 494 56.54 4.46 -31.92
CA ARG A 494 57.30 5.23 -30.93
C ARG A 494 58.40 4.40 -30.28
N LEU A 495 58.12 3.14 -29.93
CA LEU A 495 59.09 2.21 -29.37
C LEU A 495 60.26 1.99 -30.33
N THR A 496 59.96 1.73 -31.60
CA THR A 496 60.98 1.52 -32.65
C THR A 496 61.87 2.77 -32.84
N LEU A 497 61.26 3.96 -32.87
CA LEU A 497 62.00 5.23 -32.94
C LEU A 497 62.90 5.43 -31.72
N GLN A 498 62.41 5.16 -30.51
CA GLN A 498 63.18 5.32 -29.28
C GLN A 498 64.30 4.29 -29.14
N GLN A 499 64.08 3.04 -29.56
CA GLN A 499 65.13 2.01 -29.65
C GLN A 499 66.24 2.46 -30.62
N THR A 500 65.86 3.04 -31.77
CA THR A 500 66.81 3.58 -32.75
C THR A 500 67.60 4.76 -32.17
N MET A 501 66.95 5.67 -31.44
CA MET A 501 67.62 6.79 -30.75
C MET A 501 68.55 6.31 -29.63
N LEU A 502 68.17 5.27 -28.88
CA LEU A 502 69.00 4.66 -27.85
C LEU A 502 70.25 4.05 -28.47
N GLN A 503 70.11 3.28 -29.56
CA GLN A 503 71.24 2.73 -30.32
C GLN A 503 72.16 3.83 -30.87
N ALA A 504 71.60 4.89 -31.45
CA ALA A 504 72.38 6.03 -31.93
C ALA A 504 73.14 6.73 -30.78
N SER A 505 72.51 6.87 -29.61
CA SER A 505 73.13 7.42 -28.40
C SER A 505 74.28 6.54 -27.89
N GLN A 506 74.13 5.21 -27.94
CA GLN A 506 75.20 4.25 -27.60
C GLN A 506 76.40 4.38 -28.54
N LEU A 507 76.14 4.50 -29.85
CA LEU A 507 77.18 4.68 -30.86
C LEU A 507 77.90 6.02 -30.70
N ALA A 508 77.15 7.10 -30.44
CA ALA A 508 77.72 8.42 -30.18
C ALA A 508 78.59 8.42 -28.91
N PHE A 509 78.08 7.87 -27.81
CA PHE A 509 78.82 7.71 -26.56
C PHE A 509 80.11 6.89 -26.77
N SER A 510 80.03 5.76 -27.48
CA SER A 510 81.19 4.93 -27.84
C SER A 510 82.24 5.71 -28.66
N LYS A 511 81.84 6.42 -29.72
CA LYS A 511 82.77 7.25 -30.51
C LYS A 511 83.40 8.39 -29.70
N ILE A 512 82.65 9.00 -28.78
CA ILE A 512 83.15 10.08 -27.91
C ILE A 512 84.13 9.52 -26.86
N THR A 513 83.84 8.36 -26.27
CA THR A 513 84.77 7.68 -25.34
C THR A 513 86.10 7.33 -26.01
N GLN A 514 86.09 6.96 -27.29
CA GLN A 514 87.30 6.72 -28.07
C GLN A 514 88.10 8.02 -28.29
N LEU A 515 87.46 9.13 -28.67
CA LEU A 515 88.12 10.44 -28.86
C LEU A 515 88.73 11.03 -27.57
N GLY A 516 88.09 10.81 -26.41
CA GLY A 516 88.62 11.24 -25.12
C GLY A 516 89.86 10.45 -24.67
N LEU A 517 90.02 9.21 -25.14
CA LEU A 517 91.17 8.36 -24.86
C LEU A 517 92.38 8.73 -25.73
N PHE A 518 92.16 9.15 -26.98
CA PHE A 518 93.22 9.66 -27.86
C PHE A 518 93.77 11.04 -27.47
N ASN A 519 93.06 11.81 -26.64
CA ASN A 519 93.53 13.10 -26.11
C ASN A 519 94.22 12.99 -24.72
N LYS A 520 94.36 11.77 -24.19
CA LYS A 520 95.02 11.46 -22.91
C LYS A 520 96.34 10.68 -23.08
N ILE A 521 96.70 10.32 -24.32
CA ILE A 521 98.04 9.92 -24.72
C ILE A 521 98.70 11.15 -25.33
#